data_AF-A0A932NT68-F1
#
_entry.id   AF-A0A932NT68-F1
#
_cell.length_a   1.000
_cell.length_b   1.000
_cell.length_c   1.000
_cell.angle_alpha   90.00
_cell.angle_beta   90.00
_cell.angle_gamma   90.00
#
_symmetry.space_group_name_H-M   'P 1'
#
loop_
_entity.id
_entity.type
_entity.pdbx_description
1 polymer ?
#
loop_
_entity_poly.entity_id
_entity_poly.type
_entity_poly.pdbx_seq_one_letter_code
_entity_poly.pdbx_strand_id
1 'polypeptide(L)'
;MTQEHGLMVGVGGLCFQVDYRKGATDRGPSLRIFGDVEGKSVQLLRFDCFEHEPHFHYDPDGKNNQLRMDKTKVSDPIAWTMDYLRGNVSSLIRIAGYGALADHLDEGTLTAALPIVEKALRDSVPAGTPRMEASGLRFHVEYRNTKT
;
A
#
# COMPACT_ATOMS: atom_id res chain seq x y z
N MET A 1 16.40 14.96 12.07
CA MET A 1 15.02 14.73 11.58
C MET A 1 15.10 14.59 10.07
N THR A 2 15.32 13.39 9.57
CA THR A 2 15.35 13.11 8.13
C THR A 2 13.90 13.01 7.66
N GLN A 3 13.43 14.00 6.90
CA GLN A 3 12.26 13.80 6.05
C GLN A 3 12.68 12.77 5.00
N GLU A 4 12.12 11.57 5.07
CA GLU A 4 12.23 10.63 3.96
C GLU A 4 11.40 11.20 2.79
N HIS A 5 12.03 11.31 1.62
CA HIS A 5 11.44 11.89 0.41
C HIS A 5 10.35 10.95 -0.14
N GLY A 6 9.12 11.09 0.36
CA GLY A 6 7.95 10.44 -0.23
C GLY A 6 7.56 11.10 -1.56
N LEU A 7 7.23 10.32 -2.58
CA LEU A 7 6.71 10.86 -3.84
C LEU A 7 5.25 11.29 -3.64
N MET A 8 4.93 12.51 -4.07
CA MET A 8 3.56 13.02 -4.12
C MET A 8 3.11 13.19 -5.58
N VAL A 9 2.00 12.57 -5.94
CA VAL A 9 1.39 12.68 -7.28
C VAL A 9 -0.02 13.23 -7.13
N GLY A 10 -0.26 14.45 -7.63
CA GLY A 10 -1.58 15.07 -7.66
C GLY A 10 -2.29 14.80 -8.99
N VAL A 11 -3.40 14.07 -8.98
CA VAL A 11 -4.15 13.65 -10.18
C VAL A 11 -5.64 13.59 -9.90
N GLY A 12 -6.45 14.22 -10.77
CA GLY A 12 -7.91 14.04 -10.77
C GLY A 12 -8.60 14.42 -9.46
N GLY A 13 -8.10 15.42 -8.73
CA GLY A 13 -8.65 15.84 -7.43
C GLY A 13 -8.13 15.02 -6.23
N LEU A 14 -7.25 14.04 -6.46
CA LEU A 14 -6.60 13.24 -5.43
C LEU A 14 -5.09 13.51 -5.36
N CYS A 15 -4.51 13.22 -4.20
CA CYS A 15 -3.07 13.20 -3.99
C CYS A 15 -2.63 11.82 -3.50
N PHE A 16 -1.77 11.15 -4.28
CA PHE A 16 -1.15 9.87 -3.93
C PHE A 16 0.20 10.16 -3.30
N GLN A 17 0.36 9.77 -2.03
CA GLN A 17 1.63 9.88 -1.31
C GLN A 17 2.18 8.47 -1.06
N VAL A 18 3.45 8.27 -1.40
CA VAL A 18 4.15 7.00 -1.22
C VAL A 18 5.27 7.17 -0.22
N ASP A 19 5.33 6.27 0.77
CA ASP A 19 6.39 6.22 1.77
C ASP A 19 6.79 4.77 2.05
N TYR A 20 8.04 4.55 2.50
CA TYR A 20 8.43 3.28 3.08
C TYR A 20 8.31 3.34 4.61
N ARG A 21 7.43 2.52 5.19
CA ARG A 21 7.16 2.57 6.63
C ARG A 21 7.90 1.43 7.34
N LYS A 22 8.49 1.74 8.49
CA LYS A 22 9.12 0.77 9.40
C LYS A 22 8.42 0.81 10.75
N GLY A 23 7.79 -0.30 11.12
CA GLY A 23 7.28 -0.55 12.47
C GLY A 23 8.23 -1.42 13.28
N ALA A 24 7.83 -1.78 14.50
CA ALA A 24 8.63 -2.61 15.39
C ALA A 24 8.81 -4.06 14.88
N THR A 25 7.78 -4.60 14.22
CA THR A 25 7.70 -6.02 13.80
C THR A 25 7.31 -6.20 12.33
N ASP A 26 7.04 -5.11 11.62
CA ASP A 26 6.64 -5.12 10.22
C ASP A 26 7.16 -3.88 9.50
N ARG A 27 7.21 -3.94 8.18
CA ARG A 27 7.63 -2.83 7.33
C ARG A 27 7.18 -3.05 5.89
N GLY A 28 7.19 -1.99 5.11
CA GLY A 28 7.01 -2.06 3.67
C GLY A 28 6.52 -0.74 3.08
N PRO A 29 6.34 -0.68 1.76
CA PRO A 29 5.74 0.45 1.08
C PRO A 29 4.32 0.73 1.59
N SER A 30 3.96 2.01 1.63
CA SER A 30 2.65 2.49 2.02
C SER A 30 2.18 3.52 1.01
N LEU A 31 0.98 3.31 0.49
CA LEU A 31 0.28 4.28 -0.35
C LEU A 31 -0.80 4.97 0.48
N ARG A 32 -0.74 6.29 0.57
CA ARG A 32 -1.75 7.13 1.20
C ARG A 32 -2.45 7.96 0.12
N ILE A 33 -3.78 7.94 0.10
CA ILE A 33 -4.57 8.68 -0.90
C ILE A 33 -5.36 9.75 -0.16
N PHE A 34 -5.11 11.01 -0.52
CA PHE A 34 -5.76 12.18 0.05
C PHE A 34 -6.69 12.84 -0.97
N GLY A 35 -7.71 13.53 -0.47
CA GLY A 35 -8.55 14.44 -1.24
C GLY A 35 -8.99 15.63 -0.41
N ASP A 36 -9.55 16.63 -1.08
CA ASP A 36 -10.18 17.77 -0.41
C ASP A 36 -11.61 17.40 0.00
N VAL A 37 -11.90 17.57 1.28
CA VAL A 37 -13.25 17.43 1.84
C VAL A 37 -13.53 18.69 2.62
N GLU A 38 -14.42 19.54 2.08
CA GLU A 38 -14.81 20.82 2.68
C GLU A 38 -13.60 21.75 2.97
N GLY A 39 -12.65 21.83 2.04
CA GLY A 39 -11.45 22.67 2.17
C GLY A 39 -10.36 22.09 3.07
N LYS A 40 -10.49 20.81 3.48
CA LYS A 40 -9.51 20.11 4.30
C LYS A 40 -8.92 18.93 3.53
N SER A 41 -7.60 18.79 3.59
CA SER A 41 -6.94 17.58 3.11
C SER A 41 -7.23 16.43 4.08
N VAL A 42 -7.95 15.42 3.60
CA VAL A 42 -8.34 14.24 4.39
C VAL A 42 -7.70 13.00 3.79
N GLN A 43 -7.15 12.13 4.63
CA GLN A 43 -6.69 10.82 4.19
C GLN A 43 -7.90 9.92 3.94
N LEU A 44 -8.17 9.59 2.67
CA LEU A 44 -9.35 8.82 2.27
C LEU A 44 -9.09 7.31 2.38
N LEU A 45 -7.91 6.88 1.93
CA LEU A 45 -7.49 5.48 1.88
C LEU A 45 -6.02 5.36 2.29
N ARG A 46 -5.66 4.19 2.83
CA ARG A 46 -4.25 3.79 3.01
C ARG A 46 -4.06 2.32 2.66
N PHE A 47 -3.07 2.02 1.85
CA PHE A 47 -2.64 0.64 1.56
C PHE A 47 -1.25 0.44 2.13
N ASP A 48 -1.15 -0.38 3.15
CA ASP A 48 0.09 -0.76 3.80
C ASP A 48 0.54 -2.11 3.21
N CYS A 49 1.42 -2.04 2.20
CA CYS A 49 1.96 -3.18 1.46
C CYS A 49 3.10 -3.84 2.25
N PHE A 50 2.81 -4.21 3.49
CA PHE A 50 3.82 -4.69 4.43
C PHE A 50 4.18 -6.16 4.21
N GLU A 51 5.39 -6.54 4.65
CA GLU A 51 5.95 -7.88 4.44
C GLU A 51 5.20 -8.96 5.27
N HIS A 52 4.82 -8.63 6.51
CA HIS A 52 4.22 -9.59 7.43
C HIS A 52 2.70 -9.49 7.50
N GLU A 53 2.12 -8.31 7.55
CA GLU A 53 0.68 -8.15 7.66
C GLU A 53 0.13 -7.10 6.68
N PRO A 54 0.22 -7.33 5.35
CA PRO A 54 -0.29 -6.39 4.36
C PRO A 54 -1.78 -6.16 4.55
N HIS A 55 -2.20 -4.90 4.47
CA HIS A 55 -3.57 -4.49 4.76
C HIS A 55 -3.90 -3.14 4.15
N PHE A 56 -5.17 -2.76 4.16
CA PHE A 56 -5.59 -1.42 3.78
C PHE A 56 -6.66 -0.88 4.70
N HIS A 57 -6.88 0.44 4.64
CA HIS A 57 -7.78 1.18 5.50
C HIS A 57 -8.70 2.06 4.66
N TYR A 58 -9.99 2.10 5.02
CA TYR A 58 -10.90 3.17 4.65
C TYR A 58 -10.94 4.22 5.77
N ASP A 59 -10.87 5.51 5.40
CA ASP A 59 -10.93 6.65 6.35
C ASP A 59 -9.96 6.48 7.54
N PRO A 60 -8.63 6.46 7.31
CA PRO A 60 -7.64 6.06 8.32
C PRO A 60 -7.59 6.98 9.56
N ASP A 61 -8.01 8.24 9.41
CA ASP A 61 -8.01 9.23 10.50
C ASP A 61 -9.39 9.37 11.17
N GLY A 62 -10.44 8.78 10.60
CA GLY A 62 -11.78 8.71 11.16
C GLY A 62 -12.12 7.30 11.64
N LYS A 63 -12.93 6.57 10.88
CA LYS A 63 -13.41 5.23 11.24
C LYS A 63 -12.29 4.18 11.27
N ASN A 64 -11.23 4.39 10.49
CA ASN A 64 -10.05 3.54 10.39
C ASN A 64 -10.43 2.06 10.16
N ASN A 65 -11.32 1.82 9.20
CA ASN A 65 -11.80 0.48 8.88
C ASN A 65 -10.68 -0.28 8.16
N GLN A 66 -9.97 -1.14 8.90
CA GLN A 66 -8.85 -1.94 8.39
C GLN A 66 -9.33 -3.28 7.81
N LEU A 67 -8.79 -3.65 6.64
CA LEU A 67 -8.98 -4.96 6.02
C LEU A 67 -7.61 -5.59 5.72
N ARG A 68 -7.38 -6.81 6.23
CA ARG A 68 -6.15 -7.56 5.98
C ARG A 68 -6.18 -8.21 4.60
N MET A 69 -5.05 -8.24 3.91
CA MET A 69 -4.88 -9.01 2.68
C MET A 69 -4.58 -10.47 3.03
N ASP A 70 -5.26 -11.41 2.37
CA ASP A 70 -5.02 -12.84 2.58
C ASP A 70 -3.69 -13.26 1.94
N LYS A 71 -2.66 -13.42 2.78
CA LYS A 71 -1.30 -13.79 2.33
C LYS A 71 -1.19 -15.16 1.69
N THR A 72 -2.18 -16.03 1.86
CA THR A 72 -2.19 -17.31 1.13
C THR A 72 -2.52 -17.13 -0.34
N LYS A 73 -3.11 -15.97 -0.69
CA LYS A 73 -3.52 -15.60 -2.06
C LYS A 73 -2.74 -14.41 -2.61
N VAL A 74 -2.22 -13.54 -1.74
CA VAL A 74 -1.52 -12.31 -2.11
C VAL A 74 -0.01 -12.49 -1.89
N SER A 75 0.72 -12.73 -2.97
CA SER A 75 2.18 -12.85 -2.97
C SER A 75 2.91 -11.51 -3.19
N ASP A 76 2.30 -10.58 -3.93
CA ASP A 76 2.76 -9.21 -4.13
C ASP A 76 1.65 -8.21 -3.70
N PRO A 77 1.75 -7.64 -2.49
CA PRO A 77 0.78 -6.65 -2.00
C PRO A 77 0.72 -5.36 -2.83
N ILE A 78 1.82 -4.98 -3.50
CA ILE A 78 1.83 -3.78 -4.37
C ILE A 78 1.00 -4.06 -5.62
N ALA A 79 1.25 -5.19 -6.29
CA ALA A 79 0.47 -5.60 -7.47
C ALA A 79 -1.01 -5.75 -7.12
N TRP A 80 -1.32 -6.40 -5.99
CA TRP A 80 -2.70 -6.51 -5.50
C TRP A 80 -3.35 -5.14 -5.28
N THR A 81 -2.61 -4.20 -4.68
CA THR A 81 -3.11 -2.83 -4.46
C THR A 81 -3.43 -2.13 -5.78
N MET A 82 -2.56 -2.25 -6.79
CA MET A 82 -2.80 -1.64 -8.10
C MET A 82 -4.01 -2.25 -8.81
N ASP A 83 -4.15 -3.58 -8.75
CA ASP A 83 -5.31 -4.27 -9.31
C ASP A 83 -6.61 -3.89 -8.59
N TYR A 84 -6.55 -3.72 -7.26
CA TYR A 84 -7.71 -3.32 -6.47
C TYR A 84 -8.15 -1.89 -6.78
N LEU A 85 -7.19 -0.98 -7.01
CA LEU A 85 -7.48 0.41 -7.40
C LEU A 85 -7.95 0.54 -8.85
N ARG A 86 -7.47 -0.29 -9.77
CA ARG A 86 -7.72 -0.16 -11.21
C ARG A 86 -9.23 -0.22 -11.53
N GLY A 87 -9.80 0.92 -11.93
CA GLY A 87 -11.22 1.06 -12.25
C GLY A 87 -12.15 1.10 -11.04
N ASN A 88 -11.63 1.20 -9.81
CA ASN A 88 -12.42 1.17 -8.58
C ASN A 88 -12.17 2.34 -7.62
N VAL A 89 -11.28 3.30 -7.93
CA VAL A 89 -10.85 4.34 -6.98
C VAL A 89 -12.05 5.12 -6.44
N SER A 90 -12.94 5.56 -7.33
CA SER A 90 -14.12 6.34 -6.96
C SER A 90 -15.09 5.53 -6.08
N SER A 91 -15.26 4.25 -6.37
CA SER A 91 -16.08 3.34 -5.57
C SER A 91 -15.52 3.14 -4.16
N LEU A 92 -14.20 2.98 -4.03
CA LEU A 92 -13.53 2.82 -2.74
C LEU A 92 -13.65 4.10 -1.88
N ILE A 93 -13.52 5.28 -2.49
CA ILE A 93 -13.69 6.56 -1.80
C ILE A 93 -15.16 6.75 -1.36
N ARG A 94 -16.13 6.33 -2.17
CA ARG A 94 -17.53 6.32 -1.75
C ARG A 94 -17.77 5.38 -0.56
N ILE A 95 -17.18 4.18 -0.57
CA ILE A 95 -17.25 3.22 0.56
C ILE A 95 -16.60 3.79 1.82
N ALA A 96 -15.52 4.56 1.68
CA ALA A 96 -14.89 5.28 2.79
C ALA A 96 -15.79 6.36 3.41
N GLY A 97 -16.88 6.75 2.72
CA GLY A 97 -17.86 7.72 3.21
C GLY A 97 -17.82 9.07 2.50
N TYR A 98 -16.96 9.23 1.47
CA TYR A 98 -16.78 10.50 0.76
C TYR A 98 -17.46 10.49 -0.60
N GLY A 99 -18.75 10.15 -0.62
CA GLY A 99 -19.53 10.00 -1.86
C GLY A 99 -19.56 11.26 -2.73
N ALA A 100 -19.71 12.44 -2.12
CA ALA A 100 -19.73 13.72 -2.84
C ALA A 100 -18.40 13.99 -3.57
N LEU A 101 -17.26 13.70 -2.94
CA LEU A 101 -15.95 13.79 -3.60
C LEU A 101 -15.86 12.76 -4.75
N ALA A 102 -16.31 11.52 -4.50
CA ALA A 102 -16.26 10.44 -5.48
C ALA A 102 -17.10 10.73 -6.75
N ASP A 103 -18.18 11.50 -6.65
CA ASP A 103 -19.01 11.90 -7.79
C ASP A 103 -18.26 12.81 -8.80
N HIS A 104 -17.16 13.42 -8.38
CA HIS A 104 -16.38 14.36 -9.18
C HIS A 104 -15.06 13.79 -9.71
N LEU A 105 -14.76 12.52 -9.43
CA LEU A 105 -13.52 11.87 -9.83
C LEU A 105 -13.64 11.30 -11.26
N ASP A 106 -12.57 11.47 -12.03
CA ASP A 106 -12.42 10.84 -13.35
C ASP A 106 -11.60 9.55 -13.23
N GLU A 107 -12.30 8.41 -13.25
CA GLU A 107 -11.70 7.09 -13.05
C GLU A 107 -10.64 6.75 -14.12
N GLY A 108 -10.80 7.25 -15.34
CA GLY A 108 -9.84 7.08 -16.43
C GLY A 108 -8.50 7.76 -16.13
N THR A 109 -8.54 9.01 -15.70
CA THR A 109 -7.38 9.81 -15.28
C THR A 109 -6.68 9.20 -14.07
N LEU A 110 -7.45 8.73 -13.08
CA LEU A 110 -6.90 8.04 -11.90
C LEU A 110 -6.23 6.72 -12.29
N THR A 111 -6.87 5.91 -13.14
CA THR A 111 -6.33 4.64 -13.64
C THR A 111 -5.04 4.86 -14.44
N ALA A 112 -4.96 5.92 -15.24
CA ALA A 112 -3.78 6.27 -16.02
C ALA A 112 -2.57 6.65 -15.16
N ALA A 113 -2.79 7.11 -13.92
CA ALA A 113 -1.70 7.46 -12.99
C ALA A 113 -1.14 6.25 -12.22
N LEU A 114 -1.90 5.14 -12.11
CA LEU A 114 -1.50 3.98 -11.33
C LEU A 114 -0.12 3.40 -11.69
N PRO A 115 0.32 3.33 -12.97
CA PRO A 115 1.67 2.86 -13.29
C PRO A 115 2.79 3.70 -12.66
N ILE A 116 2.59 5.02 -12.52
CA ILE A 116 3.55 5.92 -11.88
C ILE A 116 3.55 5.68 -10.37
N VAL A 117 2.38 5.51 -9.77
CA VAL A 117 2.21 5.19 -8.34
C VAL A 117 2.83 3.84 -8.00
N GLU A 118 2.62 2.83 -8.85
CA GLU A 118 3.21 1.49 -8.69
C GLU A 118 4.73 1.58 -8.72
N LYS A 119 5.29 2.28 -9.71
CA LYS A 119 6.73 2.49 -9.81
C LYS A 119 7.28 3.13 -8.54
N ALA A 120 6.61 4.15 -8.02
CA ALA A 120 7.01 4.83 -6.80
C ALA A 120 6.97 3.92 -5.56
N LEU A 121 5.94 3.07 -5.43
CA LEU A 121 5.86 2.08 -4.35
C LEU A 121 7.02 1.10 -4.41
N ARG A 122 7.35 0.61 -5.60
CA ARG A 122 8.48 -0.31 -5.81
C ARG A 122 9.82 0.37 -5.52
N ASP A 123 10.00 1.60 -5.99
CA ASP A 123 11.22 2.39 -5.78
C ASP A 123 11.42 2.81 -4.32
N SER A 124 10.36 2.90 -3.52
CA SER A 124 10.45 3.22 -2.09
C SER A 124 11.14 2.13 -1.26
N VAL A 125 11.21 0.90 -1.77
CA VAL A 125 11.85 -0.22 -1.07
C VAL A 125 13.36 0.02 -1.01
N PRO A 126 13.97 0.15 0.18
CA PRO A 126 15.41 0.41 0.26
C PRO A 126 16.21 -0.75 -0.33
N ALA A 127 17.21 -0.42 -1.17
CA ALA A 127 18.08 -1.40 -1.79
C ALA A 127 18.79 -2.29 -0.74
N GLY A 128 18.87 -3.59 -1.02
CA GLY A 128 19.54 -4.55 -0.13
C GLY A 128 18.76 -4.91 1.14
N THR A 129 17.47 -4.58 1.22
CA THR A 129 16.60 -4.99 2.33
C THR A 129 16.23 -6.49 2.19
N PRO A 130 16.79 -7.41 3.01
CA PRO A 130 16.37 -8.81 2.98
C PRO A 130 14.97 -8.92 3.57
N ARG A 131 14.07 -9.68 2.95
CA ARG A 131 12.72 -9.92 3.49
C ARG A 131 12.81 -10.35 4.96
N MET A 132 11.95 -9.78 5.80
CA MET A 132 11.84 -10.18 7.18
C MET A 132 11.35 -11.62 7.21
N GLU A 133 12.17 -12.45 7.84
CA GLU A 133 11.82 -13.84 8.09
C GLU A 133 10.76 -13.85 9.18
N ALA A 134 9.62 -14.47 8.91
CA ALA A 134 8.65 -14.77 9.94
C ALA A 134 9.30 -15.76 10.92
N SER A 135 9.76 -15.25 12.06
CA SER A 135 10.18 -15.99 13.25
C SER A 135 10.68 -17.43 13.01
N GLY A 136 11.93 -17.56 12.60
CA GLY A 136 12.85 -18.50 13.25
C GLY A 136 12.79 -20.00 12.92
N LEU A 137 12.56 -20.42 11.67
CA LEU A 137 12.95 -21.78 11.27
C LEU A 137 13.81 -21.78 10.00
N ARG A 138 15.12 -21.94 10.17
CA ARG A 138 16.03 -22.36 9.10
C ARG A 138 16.20 -23.87 9.19
N PHE A 139 15.67 -24.61 8.24
CA PHE A 139 16.05 -26.01 8.06
C PHE A 139 17.40 -26.06 7.36
N HIS A 140 18.40 -26.64 8.00
CA HIS A 140 19.63 -27.07 7.35
C HIS A 140 19.53 -28.57 7.09
N VAL A 141 19.55 -28.97 5.82
CA VAL A 141 19.56 -30.39 5.43
C VAL A 141 21.02 -30.77 5.15
N GLU A 142 21.65 -31.45 6.10
CA GLU A 142 22.93 -32.14 5.83
C GLU A 142 22.63 -33.54 5.28
N TYR A 143 23.09 -33.81 4.06
CA TYR A 143 23.12 -35.16 3.52
C TYR A 143 24.36 -35.89 4.05
N ARG A 144 24.19 -36.83 4.97
CA ARG A 144 25.28 -37.73 5.39
C ARG A 144 25.24 -39.00 4.55
N ASN A 145 26.22 -39.15 3.68
CA ASN A 145 26.43 -40.38 2.94
C ASN A 145 27.20 -41.36 3.83
N THR A 146 26.52 -42.34 4.42
CA THR A 146 27.17 -43.40 5.18
C THR A 146 27.76 -44.42 4.20
N LYS A 147 29.03 -44.26 3.85
CA LYS A 147 29.86 -45.37 3.38
C LYS A 147 30.81 -45.78 4.50
N THR A 148 30.48 -46.87 5.20
CA THR A 148 31.42 -47.95 5.52
C THR A 148 30.65 -49.20 5.86
#